data_AF-E9EE12-F1
#
_entry.id   AF-E9EE12-F1
#
_cell.length_a   1.000
_cell.length_b   1.000
_cell.length_c   1.000
_cell.angle_alpha   90.00
_cell.angle_beta   90.00
_cell.angle_gamma   90.00
#
_symmetry.space_group_name_H-M   'P 1'
#
loop_
_entity.id
_entity.type
_entity.pdbx_description
1 polymer ?
#
loop_
_entity_poly.entity_id
_entity_poly.type
_entity_poly.pdbx_seq_one_letter_code
_entity_poly.pdbx_strand_id
1 'polypeptide(L)'
;MVQPPGTKRWLTKNYYELIDGSIVTVVNLLKTPIKGLTTNDILTTGLEDGENENLHELDVVIMATGYDSLTGSLYDMNITDTHGKTLQEKWENGVRTSLGMMVPGMPNAFILYGRKHQLH
;
A
#
# COMPACT_ATOMS: atom_id res chain seq x y z
N MET A 1 10.16 -10.72 5.60
CA MET A 1 11.37 -9.87 5.44
C MET A 1 11.33 -8.79 6.51
N VAL A 2 12.26 -8.81 7.48
CA VAL A 2 12.34 -7.76 8.50
C VAL A 2 13.03 -6.56 7.88
N GLN A 3 12.37 -5.41 7.84
CA GLN A 3 12.95 -4.19 7.27
C GLN A 3 13.84 -3.49 8.30
N PRO A 4 14.98 -2.89 7.90
CA PRO A 4 15.85 -2.16 8.82
C PRO A 4 15.14 -0.94 9.42
N PRO A 5 15.44 -0.57 10.68
CA PRO A 5 14.88 0.64 11.30
C PRO A 5 15.20 1.90 10.47
N GLY A 6 14.25 2.83 10.38
CA GLY A 6 14.42 4.09 9.63
C GLY A 6 14.11 4.01 8.13
N THR A 7 13.78 2.83 7.59
CA THR A 7 13.40 2.68 6.16
C THR A 7 11.92 2.98 5.87
N LYS A 8 11.12 3.26 6.92
CA LYS A 8 9.73 3.76 6.83
C LYS A 8 9.61 5.09 7.55
N ARG A 9 8.59 5.88 7.17
CA ARG A 9 8.27 7.16 7.84
C ARG A 9 7.99 6.92 9.32
N TRP A 10 8.62 7.73 10.17
CA TRP A 10 8.50 7.61 11.62
C TRP A 10 7.48 8.62 12.15
N LEU A 11 6.34 8.14 12.61
CA LEU A 11 5.35 8.95 13.33
C LEU A 11 4.58 8.04 14.28
N THR A 12 4.87 8.10 15.57
CA THR A 12 4.04 7.49 16.59
C THR A 12 3.94 8.43 17.80
N LYS A 13 2.72 8.77 18.19
CA LYS A 13 2.42 9.46 19.44
C LYS A 13 1.52 8.55 20.25
N ASN A 14 1.94 8.21 21.46
CA ASN A 14 1.20 7.37 22.41
C ASN A 14 0.75 5.99 21.87
N TYR A 15 1.39 5.47 20.80
CA TYR A 15 0.92 4.25 20.13
C TYR A 15 1.02 3.02 21.03
N TYR A 16 2.15 2.85 21.72
CA TYR A 16 2.41 1.69 22.57
C TYR A 16 1.52 1.70 23.81
N GLU A 17 1.28 2.87 24.38
CA GLU A 17 0.41 3.08 25.53
C GLU A 17 -1.06 2.76 25.21
N LEU A 18 -1.50 3.03 23.97
CA LEU A 18 -2.86 2.74 23.54
C LEU A 18 -3.08 1.25 23.29
N ILE A 19 -2.11 0.53 22.71
CA ILE A 19 -2.26 -0.91 22.43
C ILE A 19 -2.23 -1.77 23.69
N ASP A 20 -1.62 -1.29 24.78
CA ASP A 20 -1.61 -1.97 26.09
C ASP A 20 -2.92 -1.76 26.87
N GLY A 21 -3.85 -0.95 26.34
CA GLY A 21 -5.14 -0.69 26.98
C GLY A 21 -6.04 -1.92 27.02
N SER A 22 -6.73 -2.12 28.16
CA SER A 22 -7.63 -3.28 28.40
C SER A 22 -8.79 -3.47 27.39
N ILE A 23 -9.10 -2.44 26.60
CA ILE A 23 -10.15 -2.46 25.58
C ILE A 23 -9.62 -2.75 24.17
N VAL A 24 -8.30 -2.92 24.02
CA VAL A 24 -7.64 -3.13 22.73
C VAL A 24 -7.18 -4.58 22.63
N THR A 25 -7.52 -5.24 21.53
CA THR A 25 -7.03 -6.57 21.20
C THR A 25 -6.13 -6.49 19.99
N VAL A 26 -4.88 -6.92 20.14
CA VAL A 26 -3.90 -6.95 19.05
C VAL A 26 -3.87 -8.35 18.42
N VAL A 27 -4.25 -8.45 17.15
CA VAL A 27 -4.25 -9.70 16.39
C VAL A 27 -3.05 -9.76 15.45
N ASN A 28 -2.24 -10.82 15.56
CA ASN A 28 -1.07 -11.02 14.72
C ASN A 28 -1.41 -11.76 13.42
N LEU A 29 -1.77 -11.00 12.40
CA LEU A 29 -2.18 -11.53 11.09
C LEU A 29 -1.07 -12.25 10.30
N LEU A 30 0.20 -12.19 10.72
CA LEU A 30 1.25 -13.02 10.13
C LEU A 30 1.15 -14.48 10.59
N LYS A 31 0.57 -14.71 11.77
CA LYS A 31 0.31 -16.05 12.32
C LYS A 31 -1.12 -16.50 12.05
N THR A 32 -2.07 -15.56 12.08
CA THR A 32 -3.49 -15.83 11.84
C THR A 32 -4.01 -15.00 10.66
N PRO A 33 -3.68 -15.33 9.40
CA PRO A 33 -4.10 -14.55 8.23
C PRO A 33 -5.62 -14.40 8.13
N ILE A 34 -6.06 -13.30 7.51
CA ILE A 34 -7.47 -13.06 7.20
C ILE A 34 -7.88 -14.01 6.06
N LYS A 35 -8.95 -14.79 6.27
CA LYS A 35 -9.58 -15.64 5.24
C LYS A 35 -10.63 -14.88 4.43
N GLY A 36 -11.39 -14.00 5.09
CA GLY A 36 -12.46 -13.26 4.45
C GLY A 36 -13.19 -12.33 5.42
N LEU A 37 -14.16 -11.60 4.86
CA LEU A 37 -15.10 -10.77 5.61
C LEU A 37 -16.51 -11.34 5.41
N THR A 38 -17.30 -11.37 6.48
CA THR A 38 -18.75 -11.56 6.43
C THR A 38 -19.44 -10.19 6.54
N THR A 39 -20.77 -10.17 6.66
CA THR A 39 -21.51 -8.92 6.87
C THR A 39 -21.11 -8.21 8.16
N ASN A 40 -20.80 -8.96 9.22
CA ASN A 40 -20.55 -8.41 10.56
C ASN A 40 -19.19 -8.83 11.15
N ASP A 41 -18.43 -9.71 10.49
CA ASP A 41 -17.28 -10.36 11.09
C ASP A 41 -16.07 -10.37 10.16
N ILE A 42 -14.88 -10.38 10.78
CA ILE A 42 -13.63 -10.72 10.11
C ILE A 42 -13.22 -12.14 10.51
N LEU A 43 -12.98 -12.99 9.51
CA LEU A 43 -12.54 -14.36 9.69
C LEU A 43 -11.01 -14.43 9.62
N THR A 44 -10.39 -14.98 10.66
CA THR A 44 -8.94 -15.27 10.69
C THR A 44 -8.69 -16.75 10.92
N THR A 45 -7.55 -17.27 10.48
CA THR A 45 -7.16 -18.65 10.78
C THR A 45 -6.88 -18.85 12.28
N GLY A 46 -7.04 -20.07 12.76
CA GLY A 46 -6.63 -20.52 14.09
C GLY A 46 -5.11 -20.59 14.24
N LEU A 47 -4.65 -20.64 15.48
CA LEU A 47 -3.22 -20.79 15.81
C LEU A 47 -2.70 -22.22 15.56
N GLU A 48 -3.59 -23.22 15.57
CA GLU A 48 -3.27 -24.62 15.28
C GLU A 48 -3.62 -24.93 13.81
N ASP A 49 -2.57 -25.12 12.99
CA ASP A 49 -2.55 -25.60 11.59
C ASP A 49 -3.57 -25.00 10.58
N GLY A 50 -4.22 -23.89 10.92
CA GLY A 50 -5.14 -23.17 10.03
C GLY A 50 -6.49 -23.84 9.77
N GLU A 51 -6.76 -24.97 10.43
CA GLU A 51 -8.03 -25.70 10.31
C GLU A 51 -9.16 -25.02 11.07
N ASN A 52 -8.87 -24.46 12.24
CA ASN A 52 -9.83 -23.70 13.02
C ASN A 52 -9.95 -22.27 12.51
N GLU A 53 -11.12 -21.64 12.71
CA GLU A 53 -11.38 -20.25 12.34
C GLU A 53 -11.74 -19.43 13.58
N ASN A 54 -11.21 -18.21 13.65
CA ASN A 54 -11.57 -17.24 14.67
C ASN A 54 -12.43 -16.15 14.03
N LEU A 55 -13.61 -15.95 14.60
CA LEU A 55 -14.56 -14.90 14.24
C LEU A 55 -14.33 -13.67 15.12
N HIS A 56 -14.15 -12.52 14.49
CA HIS A 56 -14.08 -11.22 15.16
C HIS A 56 -15.30 -10.40 14.74
N GLU A 57 -16.33 -10.34 15.61
CA GLU A 57 -17.53 -9.53 15.38
C GLU A 57 -17.18 -8.04 15.49
N LEU A 58 -17.55 -7.25 14.48
CA LEU A 58 -17.22 -5.84 14.36
C LEU A 58 -18.36 -5.06 13.70
N ASP A 59 -18.81 -3.98 14.35
CA ASP A 59 -19.79 -3.08 13.74
C ASP A 59 -19.16 -2.16 12.68
N VAL A 60 -17.86 -1.85 12.81
CA VAL A 60 -17.13 -0.90 11.97
C VAL A 60 -15.74 -1.41 11.64
N VAL A 61 -15.37 -1.36 10.36
CA VAL A 61 -14.03 -1.70 9.87
C VAL A 61 -13.34 -0.45 9.33
N ILE A 62 -12.15 -0.13 9.86
CA ILE A 62 -11.32 0.99 9.42
C ILE A 62 -10.17 0.47 8.55
N MET A 63 -10.19 0.84 7.27
CA MET A 63 -9.15 0.43 6.31
C MET A 63 -7.96 1.39 6.34
N ALA A 64 -6.95 1.05 7.14
CA ALA A 64 -5.68 1.77 7.21
C ALA A 64 -4.57 1.10 6.34
N THR A 65 -4.95 0.51 5.20
CA THR A 65 -4.05 -0.26 4.32
C THR A 65 -3.12 0.59 3.45
N GLY A 66 -3.21 1.92 3.55
CA GLY A 66 -2.42 2.85 2.76
C GLY A 66 -3.07 3.16 1.41
N TYR A 67 -2.25 3.57 0.44
CA TYR A 67 -2.69 4.01 -0.88
C TYR A 67 -1.63 3.66 -1.94
N ASP A 68 -2.05 3.49 -3.20
CA ASP A 68 -1.10 3.50 -4.32
C ASP A 68 -0.58 4.93 -4.49
N SER A 69 0.54 5.19 -3.83
CA SER A 69 1.17 6.50 -3.73
C SER A 69 1.84 7.02 -5.00
N LEU A 70 1.88 6.23 -6.08
CA LEU A 70 2.82 6.50 -7.18
C LEU A 70 2.19 6.43 -8.56
N THR A 71 1.36 5.44 -8.80
CA THR A 71 0.96 5.10 -10.18
C THR A 71 -0.54 5.17 -10.41
N GLY A 72 -1.36 4.81 -9.40
CA GLY A 72 -2.81 4.72 -9.55
C GLY A 72 -3.44 5.97 -10.18
N SER A 73 -3.28 7.14 -9.56
CA SER A 73 -3.86 8.38 -10.09
C SER A 73 -3.32 8.79 -11.46
N LEU A 74 -2.06 8.46 -11.78
CA LEU A 74 -1.46 8.78 -13.08
C LEU A 74 -1.94 7.82 -14.18
N TYR A 75 -2.20 6.56 -13.84
CA TYR A 75 -2.75 5.57 -14.77
C TYR A 75 -4.24 5.82 -15.06
N ASP A 76 -5.01 6.21 -14.05
CA ASP A 76 -6.44 6.52 -14.21
C ASP A 76 -6.70 7.68 -15.20
N MET A 77 -5.73 8.59 -15.36
CA MET A 77 -5.83 9.69 -16.33
C MET A 77 -5.64 9.25 -17.79
N ASN A 78 -5.21 8.01 -18.04
CA ASN A 78 -4.99 7.46 -19.38
C ASN A 78 -4.09 8.34 -20.29
N ILE A 79 -2.99 8.85 -19.73
CA ILE A 79 -2.05 9.74 -20.44
C ILE A 79 -1.32 8.95 -21.53
N THR A 80 -1.36 9.45 -22.76
CA THR A 80 -0.67 8.87 -23.92
C THR A 80 0.49 9.73 -24.40
N ASP A 81 1.52 9.09 -24.92
CA ASP A 81 2.69 9.74 -25.49
C ASP A 81 2.51 10.08 -26.97
N THR A 82 3.52 10.71 -27.58
CA THR A 82 3.51 11.05 -29.01
C THR A 82 3.51 9.84 -29.95
N HIS A 83 3.72 8.63 -29.44
CA HIS A 83 3.73 7.38 -30.18
C HIS A 83 2.46 6.53 -29.90
N GLY A 84 1.49 7.07 -29.17
CA GLY A 84 0.24 6.38 -28.82
C GLY A 84 0.36 5.38 -27.67
N LYS A 85 1.50 5.30 -26.98
CA LYS A 85 1.68 4.46 -25.79
C LYS A 85 1.20 5.17 -24.54
N THR A 86 0.47 4.46 -23.70
CA THR A 86 0.03 4.93 -22.39
C THR A 86 1.21 5.02 -21.41
N LEU A 87 1.05 5.82 -20.37
CA LEU A 87 2.00 5.89 -19.28
C LEU A 87 2.16 4.54 -18.56
N GLN A 88 1.07 3.76 -18.45
CA GLN A 88 1.07 2.43 -17.87
C GLN A 88 1.97 1.49 -18.65
N GLU A 89 1.81 1.40 -19.97
CA GLU A 89 2.67 0.58 -20.85
C GLU A 89 4.14 1.00 -20.77
N LYS A 90 4.42 2.30 -20.62
CA LYS A 90 5.79 2.81 -20.48
C LYS A 90 6.46 2.44 -19.16
N TRP A 91 5.69 2.30 -18.09
CA TRP A 91 6.21 2.07 -16.74
C TRP A 91 6.02 0.63 -16.25
N GLU A 92 5.64 -0.31 -17.12
CA GLU A 92 5.55 -1.74 -16.80
C GLU A 92 6.83 -2.29 -16.15
N ASN A 93 7.99 -1.84 -16.63
CA ASN A 93 9.30 -2.26 -16.14
C ASN A 93 9.91 -1.26 -15.12
N GLY A 94 9.08 -0.42 -14.52
CA GLY A 94 9.47 0.58 -13.53
C GLY A 94 9.42 2.01 -14.05
N VAL A 95 9.25 2.93 -13.10
CA VAL A 95 9.09 4.36 -13.34
C VAL A 95 10.41 4.97 -13.83
N ARG A 96 10.42 5.45 -15.07
CA ARG A 96 11.54 6.19 -15.67
C ARG A 96 11.12 7.63 -15.91
N THR A 97 11.86 8.56 -15.31
CA THR A 97 11.64 9.99 -15.45
C THR A 97 12.97 10.70 -15.64
N SER A 98 12.95 11.83 -16.34
CA SER A 98 14.02 12.81 -16.30
C SER A 98 13.78 13.74 -15.13
N LEU A 99 14.75 13.80 -14.21
CA LEU A 99 14.76 14.65 -13.01
C LEU A 99 13.56 14.46 -12.05
N GLY A 100 12.77 13.39 -12.20
CA GLY A 100 11.52 13.21 -11.44
C GLY A 100 10.35 14.03 -11.98
N MET A 101 10.49 14.68 -13.14
CA MET A 101 9.50 15.65 -13.64
C MET A 101 8.99 15.37 -15.05
N MET A 102 9.78 14.76 -15.92
CA MET A 102 9.40 14.55 -17.32
C MET A 102 9.48 13.08 -17.71
N VAL A 103 8.65 12.66 -18.66
CA VAL A 103 8.66 11.30 -19.22
C VAL A 103 9.11 11.38 -20.67
N PRO A 104 10.14 10.62 -21.11
CA PRO A 104 10.56 10.61 -22.51
C PRO A 104 9.38 10.31 -23.45
N GLY A 105 9.22 11.06 -24.54
CA GLY A 105 8.11 10.92 -25.49
C GLY A 105 6.80 11.63 -25.10
N MET A 106 6.77 12.34 -23.97
CA MET A 106 5.62 13.17 -23.56
C MET A 106 6.06 14.65 -23.47
N PRO A 107 6.24 15.34 -24.60
CA PRO A 107 6.63 16.74 -24.60
C PRO A 107 5.56 17.60 -23.92
N ASN A 108 5.99 18.63 -23.17
CA ASN A 108 5.13 19.53 -22.40
C ASN A 108 4.28 18.88 -21.30
N ALA A 109 4.54 17.61 -20.94
CA ALA A 109 3.93 16.95 -19.78
C ALA A 109 4.89 16.97 -18.58
N PHE A 110 4.45 17.54 -17.46
CA PHE A 110 5.24 17.66 -16.23
C PHE A 110 4.54 16.96 -15.06
N ILE A 111 5.25 16.06 -14.38
CA ILE A 111 4.78 15.34 -13.20
C ILE A 111 5.45 15.96 -11.96
N LEU A 112 4.65 16.54 -11.07
CA LEU A 112 5.15 17.05 -9.79
C LEU A 112 5.28 15.89 -8.80
N TYR A 113 6.39 15.86 -8.05
CA TYR A 113 6.73 14.78 -7.12
C TYR A 113 6.87 13.38 -7.74
N GLY A 114 7.16 13.28 -9.04
CA GLY A 114 7.49 12.00 -9.68
C GLY A 114 8.75 11.37 -9.08
N ARG A 115 8.82 10.04 -9.05
CA ARG A 115 10.04 9.35 -8.63
C ARG A 115 11.18 9.74 -9.56
N LYS A 116 12.30 10.19 -8.97
CA LYS A 116 13.56 10.36 -9.70
C LYS A 116 14.11 8.98 -10.05
N HIS A 117 14.40 8.74 -11.32
CA HIS A 117 15.39 7.73 -11.67
C HIS A 117 16.76 8.27 -11.23
N GLN A 118 17.39 7.68 -10.21
CA GLN A 118 18.79 7.95 -9.93
C GLN A 118 19.61 7.09 -10.88
N LEU A 119 20.27 7.74 -11.84
CA LEU A 119 21.32 7.12 -12.64
C LEU A 119 22.50 6.84 -11.69
N HIS A 120 22.71 5.57 -11.38
CA HIS A 120 24.00 5.02 -10.98
C HIS A 120 24.48 4.11 -12.10
#